data_AF-A0AA49GB11-F1
#
_entry.id   AF-A0AA49GB11-F1
#
_cell.length_a   1.000
_cell.length_b   1.000
_cell.length_c   1.000
_cell.angle_alpha   90.00
_cell.angle_beta   90.00
_cell.angle_gamma   90.00
#
_symmetry.space_group_name_H-M   'P 1'
#
loop_
_entity.id
_entity.type
_entity.pdbx_description
1 polymer ?
#
loop_
_entity_poly.entity_id
_entity_poly.type
_entity_poly.pdbx_seq_one_letter_code
_entity_poly.pdbx_strand_id
1 'polypeptide(L)'
;MSKAYKLYSNTEILQRIGKALKDRRKFKGITQEELSFQTGYDRGTIVRLESTGKVSLVVLIEVSRYLDILDGVVDAIIDEELPLEGIKEMNKLFGKKK
;
A
#
# COMPACT_ATOMS: atom_id res chain seq x y z
N MET A 1 -11.51 10.79 10.36
CA MET A 1 -11.53 11.77 9.23
C MET A 1 -11.41 11.00 7.93
N SER A 2 -12.50 10.85 7.16
CA SER A 2 -12.45 10.17 5.85
C SER A 2 -11.50 10.94 4.94
N LYS A 3 -10.29 10.42 4.71
CA LYS A 3 -9.39 10.96 3.69
C LYS A 3 -10.13 10.92 2.34
N ALA A 4 -10.08 12.02 1.59
CA ALA A 4 -10.81 12.23 0.33
C ALA A 4 -10.40 11.29 -0.82
N TYR A 5 -9.70 10.19 -0.55
CA TYR A 5 -9.18 9.24 -1.54
C TYR A 5 -10.28 8.60 -2.40
N LYS A 6 -11.53 8.55 -1.92
CA LYS A 6 -12.70 8.08 -2.69
C LYS A 6 -12.96 8.89 -3.98
N LEU A 7 -12.45 10.12 -4.07
CA LEU A 7 -12.64 11.01 -5.22
C LEU A 7 -11.49 10.96 -6.22
N TYR A 8 -10.40 10.27 -5.89
CA TYR A 8 -9.25 10.17 -6.77
C TYR A 8 -9.37 8.96 -7.70
N SER A 9 -8.93 9.12 -8.93
CA SER A 9 -8.72 8.00 -9.84
C SER A 9 -7.61 7.08 -9.31
N ASN A 10 -7.64 5.81 -9.75
CA ASN A 10 -6.59 4.84 -9.43
C ASN A 10 -5.19 5.36 -9.80
N THR A 11 -5.06 6.05 -10.94
CA THR A 11 -3.78 6.63 -11.39
C THR A 11 -3.28 7.69 -10.42
N GLU A 12 -4.14 8.59 -9.95
CA GLU A 12 -3.75 9.62 -9.00
C GLU A 12 -3.34 9.03 -7.64
N ILE A 13 -4.04 8.00 -7.19
CA ILE A 13 -3.69 7.27 -5.96
C ILE A 13 -2.30 6.64 -6.12
N LEU A 14 -2.04 5.93 -7.22
CA LEU A 14 -0.75 5.29 -7.50
C LEU A 14 0.39 6.31 -7.59
N GLN A 15 0.19 7.44 -8.28
CA GLN A 15 1.18 8.52 -8.35
C GLN A 15 1.49 9.10 -6.97
N ARG A 16 0.48 9.29 -6.12
CA ARG A 16 0.66 9.77 -4.74
C ARG A 16 1.43 8.77 -3.89
N ILE A 17 1.14 7.47 -4.01
CA ILE A 17 1.89 6.40 -3.34
C ILE A 17 3.36 6.42 -3.79
N GLY A 18 3.61 6.41 -5.10
CA GLY A 18 4.96 6.46 -5.67
C GLY A 18 5.75 7.68 -5.21
N LYS A 19 5.13 8.86 -5.22
CA LYS A 19 5.72 10.09 -4.69
C LYS A 19 6.04 9.99 -3.19
N ALA A 20 5.14 9.45 -2.38
CA ALA A 20 5.37 9.29 -0.94
C ALA A 20 6.55 8.36 -0.65
N LEU A 21 6.71 7.27 -1.42
CA LEU A 21 7.86 6.36 -1.30
C LEU A 21 9.16 7.05 -1.72
N LYS A 22 9.14 7.83 -2.81
CA LYS A 22 10.28 8.65 -3.24
C LYS A 22 10.72 9.64 -2.19
N ASP A 23 9.78 10.35 -1.58
CA ASP A 23 10.07 11.36 -0.57
C ASP A 23 10.68 10.72 0.69
N ARG A 24 10.20 9.54 1.09
CA ARG A 24 10.78 8.74 2.19
C ARG A 24 12.18 8.22 1.89
N ARG A 25 12.41 7.70 0.68
CA ARG A 25 13.76 7.30 0.24
C ARG A 25 14.72 8.48 0.35
N LYS A 26 14.33 9.64 -0.18
CA LYS A 26 15.14 10.87 -0.09
C LYS A 26 15.37 11.32 1.35
N PHE A 27 14.37 11.20 2.21
CA PHE A 27 14.51 11.48 3.64
C PHE A 27 15.55 10.58 4.32
N LYS A 28 15.63 9.31 3.94
CA LYS A 28 16.70 8.38 4.38
C LYS A 28 18.07 8.67 3.74
N GLY A 29 18.18 9.64 2.83
CA GLY A 29 19.45 10.05 2.23
C GLY A 29 20.03 9.10 1.18
N ILE A 30 19.25 8.14 0.69
CA ILE A 30 19.73 7.14 -0.28
C ILE A 30 19.22 7.42 -1.70
N THR A 31 19.94 6.92 -2.70
CA THR A 31 19.65 6.99 -4.13
C THR A 31 18.72 5.86 -4.59
N GLN A 32 18.20 5.96 -5.81
CA GLN A 32 17.42 4.88 -6.42
C GLN A 32 18.27 3.64 -6.72
N GLU A 33 19.56 3.82 -7.01
CA GLU A 33 20.52 2.74 -7.24
C GLU A 33 20.77 1.97 -5.94
N GLU A 34 20.99 2.68 -4.83
CA GLU A 34 21.15 2.04 -3.52
C GLU A 34 19.87 1.31 -3.09
N LEU A 35 18.69 1.92 -3.29
CA LEU A 35 17.43 1.22 -2.99
C LEU A 35 17.24 -0.03 -3.87
N SER A 36 17.63 0.05 -5.14
CA SER A 36 17.63 -1.10 -6.06
C SER A 36 18.52 -2.22 -5.54
N PHE A 37 19.77 -1.92 -5.19
CA PHE A 37 20.71 -2.88 -4.62
C PHE A 37 20.17 -3.54 -3.34
N GLN A 38 19.59 -2.75 -2.44
CA GLN A 38 19.13 -3.24 -1.13
C GLN A 38 17.85 -4.07 -1.20
N THR A 39 17.02 -3.84 -2.21
CA THR A 39 15.75 -4.57 -2.40
C THR A 39 15.86 -5.73 -3.40
N GLY A 40 17.00 -5.84 -4.10
CA GLY A 40 17.20 -6.88 -5.12
C GLY A 40 16.42 -6.65 -6.43
N TYR A 41 15.74 -5.50 -6.57
CA TYR A 41 15.07 -5.10 -7.81
C TYR A 41 15.97 -4.29 -8.71
N ASP A 42 15.75 -4.33 -10.02
CA ASP A 42 16.44 -3.46 -10.96
C ASP A 42 16.06 -1.98 -10.73
N ARG A 43 16.98 -1.07 -11.07
CA ARG A 43 16.75 0.38 -10.93
C ARG A 43 15.52 0.87 -11.71
N GLY A 44 15.20 0.27 -12.86
CA GLY A 44 14.02 0.61 -13.65
C GLY A 44 12.71 0.35 -12.88
N THR A 45 12.67 -0.72 -12.07
CA THR A 45 11.57 -1.00 -11.15
C THR A 45 11.43 0.06 -10.07
N ILE A 46 12.53 0.52 -9.47
CA ILE A 46 12.49 1.63 -8.50
C ILE A 46 12.02 2.94 -9.15
N VAL A 47 12.52 3.26 -10.35
CA VAL A 47 12.09 4.44 -11.10
C VAL A 47 10.59 4.39 -11.41
N ARG A 48 10.09 3.23 -11.88
CA ARG A 48 8.68 3.03 -12.22
C ARG A 48 7.79 3.16 -10.98
N LEU A 49 8.21 2.57 -9.85
CA LEU A 49 7.54 2.73 -8.57
C LEU A 49 7.41 4.21 -8.19
N GLU A 50 8.50 4.95 -8.18
CA GLU A 50 8.53 6.34 -7.71
C GLU A 50 7.82 7.33 -8.65
N SER A 51 7.77 7.03 -9.95
CA SER A 51 7.17 7.91 -10.97
C SER A 51 5.70 7.62 -11.22
N THR A 52 5.29 6.35 -11.18
CA THR A 52 3.94 5.93 -11.58
C THR A 52 3.17 5.19 -10.50
N GLY A 53 3.85 4.64 -9.48
CA GLY A 53 3.27 3.71 -8.52
C GLY A 53 2.91 2.33 -9.08
N LYS A 54 3.10 2.08 -10.39
CA LYS A 54 2.68 0.85 -11.06
C LYS A 54 3.73 -0.26 -10.89
N VAL A 55 3.61 -1.01 -9.80
CA VAL A 55 4.40 -2.22 -9.51
C VAL A 55 3.52 -3.32 -8.93
N SER A 56 4.06 -4.52 -8.75
CA SER A 56 3.37 -5.58 -8.02
C SER A 56 3.27 -5.26 -6.53
N LEU A 57 2.31 -5.88 -5.84
CA LEU A 57 2.16 -5.76 -4.39
C LEU A 57 3.42 -6.25 -3.64
N VAL A 58 4.10 -7.27 -4.16
CA VAL A 58 5.35 -7.80 -3.58
C VAL A 58 6.44 -6.73 -3.56
N VAL A 59 6.64 -6.00 -4.68
CA VAL A 59 7.60 -4.89 -4.76
C VAL A 59 7.24 -3.81 -3.75
N LEU A 60 5.95 -3.48 -3.61
CA LEU A 60 5.50 -2.50 -2.62
C LEU A 60 5.83 -2.95 -1.19
N ILE A 61 5.60 -4.22 -0.84
CA ILE A 61 5.90 -4.76 0.49
C ILE A 61 7.40 -4.66 0.79
N GLU A 62 8.26 -5.10 -0.12
CA GLU A 62 9.71 -5.13 0.11
C GLU A 62 10.32 -3.73 0.18
N VAL A 63 9.90 -2.82 -0.71
CA VAL A 63 10.34 -1.41 -0.64
C VAL A 63 9.81 -0.75 0.63
N SER A 64 8.56 -0.99 1.01
CA SER A 64 7.98 -0.44 2.24
C SER A 64 8.69 -0.95 3.49
N ARG A 65 9.14 -2.20 3.48
CA ARG A 65 9.95 -2.79 4.57
C ARG A 65 11.27 -2.06 4.70
N TYR A 66 11.99 -1.89 3.59
CA TYR A 66 13.28 -1.22 3.60
C TYR A 66 13.18 0.28 3.95
N LEU A 67 12.05 0.91 3.64
CA LEU A 67 11.75 2.30 3.99
C LEU A 67 11.12 2.48 5.38
N ASP A 68 11.07 1.43 6.20
CA ASP A 68 10.54 1.44 7.59
C ASP A 68 9.09 1.92 7.70
N ILE A 69 8.24 1.54 6.74
CA ILE A 69 6.81 1.90 6.73
C ILE A 69 5.87 0.72 6.50
N LEU A 70 6.40 -0.50 6.42
CA LEU A 70 5.58 -1.67 6.09
C LEU A 70 4.45 -1.87 7.10
N ASP A 71 4.72 -1.75 8.40
CA ASP A 71 3.71 -1.97 9.43
C ASP A 71 2.48 -1.08 9.19
N GLY A 72 2.68 0.23 9.02
CA GLY A 72 1.58 1.14 8.71
C GLY A 72 0.88 0.89 7.36
N VAL A 73 1.51 0.20 6.41
CA VAL A 73 0.86 -0.24 5.16
C VAL A 73 0.02 -1.50 5.41
N VAL A 74 0.53 -2.44 6.20
CA VAL A 74 -0.13 -3.69 6.53
C VAL A 74 -1.34 -3.45 7.45
N ASP A 75 -1.17 -2.64 8.49
CA ASP A 75 -2.24 -2.29 9.45
C ASP A 75 -3.43 -1.65 8.73
N ALA A 76 -3.16 -0.81 7.71
CA ALA A 76 -4.20 -0.16 6.92
C ALA A 76 -5.03 -1.13 6.04
N ILE A 77 -4.60 -2.39 5.89
CA ILE A 77 -5.25 -3.41 5.07
C ILE A 77 -5.82 -4.55 5.93
N ILE A 78 -5.06 -5.01 6.94
CA ILE A 78 -5.38 -6.19 7.74
C ILE A 78 -6.13 -5.84 9.02
N ASP A 79 -5.78 -4.73 9.68
CA ASP A 79 -6.32 -4.35 10.98
C ASP A 79 -7.59 -3.48 10.89
N GLU A 80 -8.28 -3.52 9.75
CA GLU A 80 -9.65 -3.05 9.69
C GLU A 80 -10.51 -4.06 10.47
N GLU A 81 -10.86 -3.74 11.72
CA GLU A 81 -11.86 -4.48 12.49
C GLU A 81 -13.17 -4.50 11.69
N LEU A 82 -13.38 -5.57 10.93
CA LEU A 82 -14.64 -5.82 10.27
C LEU A 82 -15.69 -6.00 11.37
N PRO A 83 -16.82 -5.28 11.34
CA PRO A 83 -17.86 -5.42 12.35
C PRO A 83 -18.42 -6.84 12.30
N LEU A 84 -17.90 -7.71 13.18
CA LEU A 84 -18.32 -9.11 13.30
C LEU A 84 -19.80 -9.21 13.72
N GLU A 85 -20.34 -8.18 14.38
CA GLU A 85 -21.76 -8.08 14.72
C GLU A 85 -22.68 -8.13 13.48
N GLY A 86 -22.30 -7.50 12.36
CA GLY A 86 -23.14 -7.44 11.16
C GLY A 86 -23.31 -8.78 10.46
N ILE A 87 -22.30 -9.65 10.50
CA ILE A 87 -22.35 -10.98 9.87
C ILE A 87 -23.26 -11.93 10.69
N LYS A 88 -23.24 -11.84 12.03
CA LYS A 88 -24.12 -12.63 12.90
C LYS A 88 -25.59 -12.26 12.70
N GLU A 89 -25.88 -10.98 12.53
CA GLU A 89 -27.24 -10.48 12.34
C GLU A 89 -27.79 -10.82 10.95
N MET A 90 -26.96 -10.72 9.90
CA MET A 90 -27.35 -11.15 8.55
C MET A 90 -27.57 -12.66 8.43
N ASN A 91 -26.76 -13.50 9.08
CA ASN A 91 -26.99 -14.94 9.11
C ASN A 91 -28.29 -15.32 9.84
N LYS A 92 -28.72 -14.50 10.81
CA LYS A 92 -30.00 -14.66 11.51
C LYS A 92 -31.20 -14.23 10.63
N LEU A 93 -31.02 -13.24 9.75
CA LEU A 93 -32.03 -12.73 8.83
C LEU A 93 -32.16 -13.54 7.53
N PHE A 94 -31.05 -14.06 7.01
CA PHE A 94 -30.98 -14.75 5.71
C PHE A 94 -30.63 -16.25 5.82
N GLY A 95 -30.45 -16.77 7.03
CA GLY A 95 -30.37 -18.21 7.29
C GLY A 95 -31.67 -18.89 6.85
N LYS A 96 -31.62 -19.52 5.67
CA LYS A 96 -32.72 -20.24 5.02
C LYS A 96 -33.49 -21.11 6.04
N LYS A 97 -34.80 -20.87 6.16
CA LYS A 97 -35.75 -21.91 6.57
C LYS A 97 -35.52 -23.11 5.64
N LYS A 98 -35.28 -24.28 6.25
CA LYS A 98 -35.31 -25.58 5.57
C LYS A 98 -36.60 -25.73 4.78
#